data_AF-A0A4S2R8Y2-F1
#
_entry.id   AF-A0A4S2R8Y2-F1
#
_cell.length_a   1.000
_cell.length_b   1.000
_cell.length_c   1.000
_cell.angle_alpha   90.00
_cell.angle_beta   90.00
_cell.angle_gamma   90.00
#
_symmetry.space_group_name_H-M   'P 1'
#
loop_
_entity.id
_entity.type
_entity.pdbx_description
1 polymer ?
#
loop_
_entity_poly.entity_id
_entity_poly.type
_entity_poly.pdbx_seq_one_letter_code
_entity_poly.pdbx_strand_id
1 'polypeptide(L)'
;MAGFDDRSESTSATGYDFSPGAEIPLTGSSGGTVATHALASAAYRDRPVKDLLAANPDTKVKPPKLSLFEPNLGEAFSRAVQTRLLGGARKAIIQSFGSEPAAVVEHCLAATRIRKERDAHLTVVMLVSGLLFLPGVLLWLLVFQLRRSLAGAQNKRVGAFGVAAMVALGVLAVVFLLRLPLDGFWALYLRAMLVAPVLGWLWAKRICERYAKDLQGRWAGLLSGGGVGAKIPEAVPRTPGDAGAERIRLALRKLSAEQASNLVFYAGPKGILGMGTRWGSWQLAEELRPSDPAKDIDPFRSWDVVRAIQDRLRMLERSPLHTGGFPPPTIRHWVVSPIGEKATEVERREGQEVEAFRIKDFEIQRICDQQQFGSGDRHYLGVQFVLWDGQLVITMLITVTMLHHTLRIEVTGHALGPVHPLFTTKPKARTKEVSKSVRFWETKEVTLPLVETKEVVRLAARAPFTWYPPLLDFLGGKLTLPEPFGLRHTWADKPWRHRFMADDALRAATPVLRAVHAATIHLLEEKGCATQQFGTRSDVLSGLVQGVEPKRADVYDV
;
A
#
# COMPACT_ATOMS: atom_id res chain seq x y z
N MET A 1 -25.14 46.80 -39.14
CA MET A 1 -26.24 46.62 -38.17
C MET A 1 -26.79 45.20 -38.36
N ALA A 2 -26.83 44.43 -37.27
CA ALA A 2 -27.66 43.24 -36.99
C ALA A 2 -27.76 42.14 -38.07
N GLY A 3 -27.52 40.86 -37.80
CA GLY A 3 -27.49 40.12 -36.54
C GLY A 3 -27.92 38.69 -36.89
N PHE A 4 -27.06 37.72 -36.64
CA PHE A 4 -27.40 36.31 -36.70
C PHE A 4 -26.95 35.72 -35.37
N ASP A 5 -27.85 35.78 -34.40
CA ASP A 5 -27.76 35.03 -33.15
C ASP A 5 -28.87 33.97 -33.12
N ASP A 6 -28.51 32.89 -32.45
CA ASP A 6 -29.36 31.92 -31.78
C ASP A 6 -30.14 30.90 -32.62
N ARG A 7 -29.50 29.73 -32.75
CA ARG A 7 -30.07 28.42 -32.35
C ARG A 7 -29.00 27.32 -32.31
N SER A 8 -28.41 27.09 -31.14
CA SER A 8 -27.97 25.75 -30.71
C SER A 8 -27.59 25.72 -29.22
N GLU A 9 -28.57 25.96 -28.33
CA GLU A 9 -28.54 25.28 -27.04
C GLU A 9 -28.91 23.81 -27.26
N SER A 10 -27.94 22.91 -27.09
CA SER A 10 -28.00 21.86 -26.08
C SER A 10 -26.94 20.77 -26.30
N THR A 11 -26.33 20.39 -25.18
CA THR A 11 -25.76 19.05 -24.93
C THR A 11 -24.29 18.79 -25.34
N SER A 12 -23.36 19.13 -24.44
CA SER A 12 -22.19 18.26 -24.19
C SER A 12 -21.59 18.52 -22.80
N ALA A 13 -22.27 18.00 -21.78
CA ALA A 13 -21.72 17.80 -20.45
C ALA A 13 -20.72 16.63 -20.46
N THR A 14 -19.54 16.84 -21.05
CA THR A 14 -18.30 16.07 -20.81
C THR A 14 -17.15 16.89 -21.40
N GLY A 15 -16.51 17.73 -20.59
CA GLY A 15 -15.40 18.56 -21.02
C GLY A 15 -14.17 17.71 -21.33
N TYR A 16 -14.01 17.31 -22.58
CA TYR A 16 -12.72 16.94 -23.14
C TYR A 16 -12.11 18.21 -23.73
N ASP A 17 -11.06 18.69 -23.07
CA ASP A 17 -10.24 19.84 -23.51
C ASP A 17 -9.22 19.34 -24.53
N PHE A 18 -9.38 19.76 -25.79
CA PHE A 18 -8.52 19.36 -26.92
C PHE A 18 -7.33 20.31 -27.14
N SER A 19 -6.76 20.87 -26.07
CA SER A 19 -5.51 21.63 -26.16
C SER A 19 -4.29 20.68 -26.30
N PRO A 20 -3.25 21.04 -27.08
CA PRO A 20 -2.11 20.15 -27.33
C PRO A 20 -1.18 20.12 -26.11
N GLY A 21 -1.53 19.30 -25.13
CA GLY A 21 -0.70 18.87 -24.02
C GLY A 21 -0.54 17.36 -24.05
N ALA A 22 0.58 16.83 -23.55
CA ALA A 22 0.82 15.39 -23.50
C ALA A 22 -0.29 14.69 -22.70
N GLU A 23 -1.18 13.97 -23.38
CA GLU A 23 -2.17 13.11 -22.75
C GLU A 23 -1.45 11.94 -22.06
N ILE A 24 -1.48 11.92 -20.74
CA ILE A 24 -1.04 10.78 -19.94
C ILE A 24 -2.29 9.94 -19.68
N PRO A 25 -2.31 8.65 -20.03
CA PRO A 25 -3.36 7.77 -19.53
C PRO A 25 -3.30 7.79 -18.00
N LEU A 26 -4.36 8.27 -17.37
CA LEU A 26 -4.53 8.22 -15.92
C LEU A 26 -4.62 6.74 -15.51
N THR A 27 -3.48 6.11 -15.25
CA THR A 27 -3.41 4.73 -14.76
C THR A 27 -4.07 4.54 -13.38
N GLY A 28 -4.53 5.61 -12.74
CA GLY A 28 -5.18 5.58 -11.42
C GLY A 28 -6.66 5.95 -11.36
N SER A 29 -7.35 6.29 -12.47
CA SER A 29 -8.78 6.68 -12.40
C SER A 29 -9.76 5.51 -12.51
N SER A 30 -9.33 4.32 -12.91
CA SER A 30 -10.24 3.17 -13.10
C SER A 30 -9.60 1.77 -13.13
N GLY A 31 -8.27 1.64 -12.92
CA GLY A 31 -7.55 0.37 -13.12
C GLY A 31 -6.96 -0.29 -11.86
N GLY A 32 -7.04 0.36 -10.69
CA GLY A 32 -6.44 -0.14 -9.46
C GLY A 32 -7.30 -1.21 -8.79
N THR A 33 -6.67 -2.26 -8.27
CA THR A 33 -7.36 -3.26 -7.44
C THR A 33 -7.82 -2.66 -6.10
N VAL A 34 -8.89 -3.16 -5.48
CA VAL A 34 -9.31 -2.78 -4.11
C VAL A 34 -8.16 -2.89 -3.12
N ALA A 35 -7.26 -3.86 -3.27
CA ALA A 35 -6.03 -3.94 -2.45
C ALA A 35 -5.10 -2.73 -2.66
N THR A 36 -4.91 -2.30 -3.91
CA THR A 36 -4.13 -1.10 -4.26
C THR A 36 -4.77 0.15 -3.65
N HIS A 37 -6.08 0.34 -3.82
CA HIS A 37 -6.80 1.47 -3.27
C HIS A 37 -6.81 1.50 -1.74
N ALA A 38 -6.93 0.34 -1.08
CA ALA A 38 -6.85 0.23 0.38
C ALA A 38 -5.47 0.68 0.90
N LEU A 39 -4.38 0.22 0.26
CA LEU A 39 -3.02 0.61 0.62
C LEU A 39 -2.74 2.09 0.30
N ALA A 40 -3.19 2.58 -0.86
CA ALA A 40 -3.10 3.99 -1.23
C ALA A 40 -3.86 4.90 -0.25
N SER A 41 -4.99 4.43 0.29
CA SER A 41 -5.79 5.18 1.27
C SER A 41 -4.99 5.57 2.51
N ALA A 42 -3.99 4.76 2.89
CA ALA A 42 -3.12 5.00 4.03
C ALA A 42 -2.41 6.36 3.94
N ALA A 43 -2.05 6.78 2.72
CA ALA A 43 -1.38 8.03 2.44
C ALA A 43 -2.20 9.26 2.87
N TYR A 44 -3.53 9.15 3.02
CA TYR A 44 -4.42 10.29 3.31
C TYR A 44 -4.95 10.31 4.76
N ARG A 45 -4.46 9.43 5.64
CA ARG A 45 -5.03 9.24 6.99
C ARG A 45 -4.42 10.15 8.04
N ASP A 46 -5.29 10.66 8.91
CA ASP A 46 -4.95 11.59 9.99
C ASP A 46 -5.02 10.95 11.39
N ARG A 47 -4.64 9.66 11.50
CA ARG A 47 -4.59 8.92 12.78
C ARG A 47 -3.19 8.94 13.41
N PRO A 48 -3.05 8.56 14.69
CA PRO A 48 -1.73 8.35 15.31
C PRO A 48 -0.95 7.24 14.61
N VAL A 49 0.38 7.39 14.53
CA VAL A 49 1.27 6.40 13.88
C VAL A 49 1.23 5.03 14.57
N LYS A 50 0.89 5.01 15.88
CA LYS A 50 0.80 3.78 16.69
C LYS A 50 -0.20 2.76 16.12
N ASP A 51 -1.23 3.20 15.42
CA ASP A 51 -2.20 2.29 14.79
C ASP A 51 -1.55 1.37 13.74
N LEU A 52 -0.43 1.78 13.13
CA LEU A 52 0.32 0.94 12.18
C LEU A 52 1.07 -0.21 12.86
N LEU A 53 1.53 -0.03 14.10
CA LEU A 53 2.19 -1.08 14.88
C LEU A 53 1.23 -2.25 15.14
N ALA A 54 -0.06 -1.96 15.31
CA ALA A 54 -1.09 -2.98 15.48
C ALA A 54 -1.34 -3.78 14.20
N ALA A 55 -1.09 -3.19 13.02
CA ALA A 55 -1.27 -3.87 11.74
C ALA A 55 -0.07 -4.76 11.36
N ASN A 56 1.15 -4.42 11.78
CA ASN A 56 2.31 -5.31 11.65
C ASN A 56 3.32 -5.07 12.79
N PRO A 57 3.58 -6.07 13.65
CA PRO A 57 4.53 -5.94 14.77
C PRO A 57 5.99 -5.77 14.34
N ASP A 58 6.37 -6.16 13.12
CA ASP A 58 7.74 -6.00 12.59
C ASP A 58 8.04 -4.54 12.18
N THR A 59 7.01 -3.69 12.10
CA THR A 59 7.20 -2.25 11.87
C THR A 59 7.77 -1.59 13.13
N LYS A 60 8.78 -0.73 12.98
CA LYS A 60 9.36 0.01 14.12
C LYS A 60 9.05 1.49 13.99
N VAL A 61 8.60 2.10 15.08
CA VAL A 61 8.32 3.54 15.17
C VAL A 61 9.28 4.14 16.18
N LYS A 62 10.18 5.02 15.73
CA LYS A 62 11.02 5.80 16.64
C LYS A 62 10.17 6.89 17.28
N PRO A 63 10.09 6.98 18.62
CA PRO A 63 9.25 7.97 19.28
C PRO A 63 9.74 9.41 19.00
N PRO A 64 8.82 10.39 18.96
CA PRO A 64 9.18 11.80 18.85
C PRO A 64 9.95 12.27 20.08
N LYS A 65 10.97 13.11 19.89
CA LYS A 65 11.62 13.84 20.99
C LYS A 65 10.72 14.97 21.51
N LEU A 66 9.92 15.53 20.61
CA LEU A 66 9.01 16.63 20.88
C LEU A 66 7.65 16.29 20.24
N SER A 67 6.60 16.22 21.05
CA SER A 67 5.23 15.91 20.58
C SER A 67 4.69 16.91 19.55
N LEU A 68 5.21 18.15 19.55
CA LEU A 68 4.89 19.17 18.57
C LEU A 68 5.36 18.84 17.14
N PHE A 69 6.29 17.89 16.99
CA PHE A 69 6.82 17.49 15.68
C PHE A 69 6.43 16.07 15.29
N GLU A 70 5.56 15.38 16.04
CA GLU A 70 5.11 14.02 15.69
C GLU A 70 4.41 14.03 14.32
N PRO A 71 4.70 13.12 13.37
CA PRO A 71 3.97 13.02 12.10
C PRO A 71 2.62 12.31 12.27
N ASN A 72 1.66 12.60 11.39
CA ASN A 72 0.43 11.81 11.29
C ASN A 72 0.72 10.47 10.60
N LEU A 73 -0.16 9.47 10.77
CA LEU A 73 -0.04 8.15 10.15
C LEU A 73 0.23 8.25 8.65
N GLY A 74 -0.60 9.00 7.92
CA GLY A 74 -0.45 9.14 6.47
C GLY A 74 0.83 9.87 6.07
N GLU A 75 1.32 10.79 6.89
CA GLU A 75 2.60 11.47 6.64
C GLU A 75 3.79 10.52 6.84
N ALA A 76 3.81 9.81 7.97
CA ALA A 76 4.84 8.82 8.28
C ALA A 76 4.88 7.69 7.24
N PHE A 77 3.70 7.20 6.84
CA PHE A 77 3.56 6.19 5.79
C PHE A 77 4.05 6.70 4.44
N SER A 78 3.55 7.85 3.95
CA SER A 78 3.98 8.41 2.67
C SER A 78 5.48 8.66 2.60
N ARG A 79 6.09 9.15 3.69
CA ARG A 79 7.54 9.38 3.76
C ARG A 79 8.31 8.07 3.70
N ALA A 80 7.93 7.09 4.51
CA ALA A 80 8.60 5.80 4.56
C ALA A 80 8.52 5.06 3.22
N VAL A 81 7.35 5.08 2.57
CA VAL A 81 7.12 4.49 1.25
C VAL A 81 7.95 5.20 0.18
N GLN A 82 7.98 6.54 0.15
CA GLN A 82 8.81 7.30 -0.80
C GLN A 82 10.30 7.01 -0.62
N THR A 83 10.81 7.02 0.61
CA THR A 83 12.22 6.70 0.88
C THR A 83 12.56 5.28 0.46
N ARG A 84 11.67 4.30 0.72
CA ARG A 84 11.96 2.90 0.44
C ARG A 84 11.75 2.48 -1.02
N LEU A 85 10.77 3.06 -1.73
CA LEU A 85 10.40 2.71 -3.10
C LEU A 85 11.01 3.62 -4.17
N LEU A 86 11.31 4.89 -3.85
CA LEU A 86 11.90 5.85 -4.79
C LEU A 86 13.35 6.26 -4.44
N GLY A 87 13.86 5.85 -3.27
CA GLY A 87 15.21 6.20 -2.82
C GLY A 87 16.30 5.71 -3.79
N GLY A 88 17.32 6.54 -4.05
CA GLY A 88 18.40 6.20 -4.99
C GLY A 88 19.25 5.00 -4.57
N ALA A 89 19.52 4.87 -3.26
CA ALA A 89 20.24 3.75 -2.67
C ALA A 89 19.29 2.70 -2.05
N ARG A 90 18.09 2.52 -2.64
CA ARG A 90 17.12 1.55 -2.11
C ARG A 90 17.57 0.12 -2.40
N LYS A 91 17.34 -0.76 -1.41
CA LYS A 91 17.51 -2.21 -1.54
C LYS A 91 16.47 -2.81 -2.48
N ALA A 92 16.71 -4.05 -2.94
CA ALA A 92 15.72 -4.76 -3.75
C ALA A 92 14.37 -4.87 -3.02
N ILE A 93 13.29 -4.89 -3.80
CA ILE A 93 11.92 -4.95 -3.29
C ILE A 93 11.32 -6.32 -3.64
N ILE A 94 10.53 -6.86 -2.73
CA ILE A 94 9.71 -8.05 -2.94
C ILE A 94 8.46 -7.72 -3.76
N GLN A 95 8.08 -8.61 -4.67
CA GLN A 95 6.90 -8.45 -5.52
C GLN A 95 5.63 -8.32 -4.68
N SER A 96 4.74 -7.42 -5.09
CA SER A 96 3.50 -7.08 -4.40
C SER A 96 2.30 -7.58 -5.20
N PHE A 97 2.12 -8.89 -5.27
CA PHE A 97 1.08 -9.53 -6.08
C PHE A 97 -0.33 -9.03 -5.76
N GLY A 98 -1.18 -8.88 -6.80
CA GLY A 98 -2.55 -8.38 -6.65
C GLY A 98 -2.67 -6.91 -6.25
N SER A 99 -1.57 -6.16 -6.25
CA SER A 99 -1.55 -4.72 -6.01
C SER A 99 -0.53 -4.03 -6.90
N GLU A 100 -0.68 -2.73 -7.11
CA GLU A 100 0.25 -1.92 -7.90
C GLU A 100 1.01 -0.94 -7.01
N PRO A 101 2.28 -1.25 -6.65
CA PRO A 101 3.08 -0.35 -5.82
C PRO A 101 3.32 1.02 -6.43
N ALA A 102 3.40 1.11 -7.76
CA ALA A 102 3.54 2.38 -8.47
C ALA A 102 2.37 3.31 -8.13
N ALA A 103 1.12 2.86 -8.31
CA ALA A 103 -0.07 3.64 -7.97
C ALA A 103 -0.11 4.07 -6.48
N VAL A 104 0.33 3.21 -5.55
CA VAL A 104 0.40 3.58 -4.12
C VAL A 104 1.44 4.67 -3.87
N VAL A 105 2.61 4.60 -4.51
CA VAL A 105 3.64 5.63 -4.45
C VAL A 105 3.12 6.95 -5.02
N GLU A 106 2.40 6.88 -6.13
CA GLU A 106 1.79 8.03 -6.77
C GLU A 106 0.83 8.78 -5.85
N HIS A 107 -0.03 8.05 -5.14
CA HIS A 107 -0.88 8.60 -4.09
C HIS A 107 -0.09 9.18 -2.92
N CYS A 108 1.03 8.55 -2.53
CA CYS A 108 1.91 9.08 -1.49
C CYS A 108 2.56 10.41 -1.92
N LEU A 109 3.00 10.53 -3.16
CA LEU A 109 3.55 11.78 -3.72
C LEU A 109 2.47 12.87 -3.74
N ALA A 110 1.28 12.55 -4.24
CA ALA A 110 0.15 13.47 -4.25
C ALA A 110 -0.23 13.96 -2.84
N ALA A 111 -0.27 13.05 -1.86
CA ALA A 111 -0.54 13.39 -0.47
C ALA A 111 0.56 14.28 0.15
N THR A 112 1.84 13.99 -0.14
CA THR A 112 2.96 14.84 0.29
C THR A 112 2.88 16.23 -0.32
N ARG A 113 2.50 16.37 -1.59
CA ARG A 113 2.31 17.67 -2.23
C ARG A 113 1.23 18.50 -1.54
N ILE A 114 0.06 17.91 -1.29
CA ILE A 114 -1.05 18.58 -0.58
C ILE A 114 -0.58 19.09 0.79
N ARG A 115 0.23 18.30 1.51
CA ARG A 115 0.82 18.70 2.79
C ARG A 115 1.83 19.83 2.62
N LYS A 116 2.72 19.77 1.62
CA LYS A 116 3.67 20.85 1.33
C LYS A 116 2.96 22.16 1.01
N GLU A 117 1.89 22.15 0.23
CA GLU A 117 1.08 23.34 -0.07
C GLU A 117 0.43 23.92 1.20
N ARG A 118 -0.14 23.05 2.03
CA ARG A 118 -0.65 23.45 3.36
C ARG A 118 0.45 24.08 4.20
N ASP A 119 1.61 23.43 4.28
CA ASP A 119 2.71 23.84 5.14
C ASP A 119 3.37 25.12 4.62
N ALA A 120 3.42 25.35 3.31
CA ALA A 120 3.82 26.63 2.72
C ALA A 120 2.87 27.76 3.15
N HIS A 121 1.55 27.56 3.04
CA HIS A 121 0.57 28.54 3.51
C HIS A 121 0.69 28.79 5.02
N LEU A 122 0.83 27.73 5.83
CA LEU A 122 1.01 27.86 7.27
C LEU A 122 2.33 28.57 7.63
N THR A 123 3.40 28.37 6.86
CA THR A 123 4.68 29.07 7.06
C THR A 123 4.51 30.57 6.81
N VAL A 124 3.76 30.97 5.77
CA VAL A 124 3.43 32.39 5.53
C VAL A 124 2.61 32.96 6.68
N VAL A 125 1.60 32.23 7.18
CA VAL A 125 0.82 32.67 8.35
C VAL A 125 1.72 32.82 9.59
N MET A 126 2.63 31.87 9.82
CA MET A 126 3.54 31.91 10.95
C MET A 126 4.56 33.04 10.83
N LEU A 127 5.02 33.38 9.64
CA LEU A 127 5.92 34.52 9.42
C LEU A 127 5.21 35.85 9.68
N VAL A 128 4.02 36.04 9.09
CA VAL A 128 3.25 37.29 9.18
C VAL A 128 2.60 37.50 10.54
N SER A 129 1.98 36.47 11.11
CA SER A 129 1.22 36.58 12.37
C SER A 129 2.01 36.09 13.59
N GLY A 130 3.02 35.24 13.37
CA GLY A 130 3.83 34.64 14.42
C GLY A 130 5.11 35.42 14.70
N LEU A 131 5.98 35.55 13.69
CA LEU A 131 7.31 36.15 13.84
C LEU A 131 7.26 37.68 13.88
N LEU A 132 6.50 38.33 13.00
CA LEU A 132 6.37 39.79 12.95
C LEU A 132 5.72 40.38 14.23
N PHE A 133 4.83 39.60 14.86
CA PHE A 133 4.09 39.98 16.08
C PHE A 133 4.42 39.07 17.27
N LEU A 134 5.67 38.57 17.32
CA LEU A 134 6.15 37.62 18.33
C LEU A 134 5.84 38.02 19.79
N PRO A 135 5.99 39.29 20.20
CA PRO A 135 5.62 39.70 21.57
C PRO A 135 4.13 39.49 21.87
N GLY A 136 3.25 39.71 20.88
CA GLY A 136 1.82 39.45 21.00
C GLY A 136 1.48 37.96 21.10
N VAL A 137 2.20 37.12 20.35
CA VAL A 137 2.06 35.66 20.41
C VAL A 137 2.49 35.12 21.78
N LEU A 138 3.61 35.60 22.32
CA LEU A 138 4.08 35.20 23.64
C LEU A 138 3.07 35.56 24.74
N LEU A 139 2.46 36.75 24.65
CA LEU A 139 1.40 37.18 25.57
C LEU A 139 0.19 36.22 25.50
N TRP A 140 -0.25 35.87 24.29
CA TRP A 140 -1.35 34.90 24.09
C TRP A 140 -1.01 33.48 24.56
N LEU A 141 0.22 33.01 24.33
CA LEU A 141 0.69 31.72 24.81
C LEU A 141 0.75 31.69 26.35
N LEU A 142 1.21 32.77 26.97
CA LEU A 142 1.24 32.91 28.43
C LEU A 142 -0.17 32.87 29.01
N VAL A 143 -1.12 33.63 28.44
CA VAL A 143 -2.55 33.58 28.82
C VAL A 143 -3.13 32.18 28.66
N PHE A 144 -2.80 31.48 27.56
CA PHE A 144 -3.26 30.13 27.32
C PHE A 144 -2.65 29.10 28.29
N GLN A 145 -1.37 29.27 28.66
CA GLN A 145 -0.67 28.44 29.62
C GLN A 145 -1.20 28.67 31.04
N LEU A 146 -1.45 29.92 31.44
CA LEU A 146 -2.14 30.30 32.67
C LEU A 146 -3.54 29.69 32.74
N ARG A 147 -4.31 29.73 31.64
CA ARG A 147 -5.60 29.04 31.57
C ARG A 147 -5.46 27.55 31.79
N ARG A 148 -4.46 26.91 31.19
CA ARG A 148 -4.24 25.47 31.30
C ARG A 148 -3.82 25.05 32.72
N SER A 149 -2.97 25.83 33.39
CA SER A 149 -2.59 25.56 34.78
C SER A 149 -3.77 25.75 35.73
N LEU A 150 -4.60 26.79 35.50
CA LEU A 150 -5.80 27.04 36.29
C LEU A 150 -6.91 25.99 36.03
N ALA A 151 -7.11 25.55 34.79
CA ALA A 151 -8.10 24.54 34.43
C ALA A 151 -7.68 23.10 34.79
N GLY A 152 -6.38 22.85 35.02
CA GLY A 152 -5.87 21.57 35.50
C GLY A 152 -6.15 21.30 36.98
N ALA A 153 -6.47 22.36 37.76
CA ALA A 153 -6.96 22.21 39.12
C ALA A 153 -8.43 21.75 39.07
N GLN A 154 -8.73 20.56 39.58
CA GLN A 154 -10.03 19.85 39.51
C GLN A 154 -11.27 20.58 40.06
N ASN A 155 -11.17 21.83 40.49
CA ASN A 155 -12.27 22.57 41.07
C ASN A 155 -13.16 23.21 39.99
N LYS A 156 -14.41 22.74 39.88
CA LYS A 156 -15.46 23.33 39.00
C LYS A 156 -15.61 24.86 39.14
N ARG A 157 -15.31 25.41 40.33
CA ARG A 157 -15.28 26.87 40.59
C ARG A 157 -14.14 27.57 39.84
N VAL A 158 -12.96 26.95 39.76
CA VAL A 158 -11.78 27.49 39.06
C VAL A 158 -12.00 27.50 37.53
N GLY A 159 -12.77 26.55 37.00
CA GLY A 159 -13.20 26.55 35.60
C GLY A 159 -14.06 27.77 35.22
N ALA A 160 -15.01 28.17 36.07
CA ALA A 160 -15.82 29.37 35.87
C ALA A 160 -15.01 30.66 36.04
N PHE A 161 -14.12 30.72 37.03
CA PHE A 161 -13.16 31.83 37.19
C PHE A 161 -12.21 31.97 36.00
N GLY A 162 -11.76 30.86 35.40
CA GLY A 162 -10.93 30.89 34.19
C GLY A 162 -11.66 31.42 32.95
N VAL A 163 -12.97 31.15 32.82
CA VAL A 163 -13.80 31.73 31.76
C VAL A 163 -14.07 33.21 32.01
N ALA A 164 -14.41 33.59 33.25
CA ALA A 164 -14.62 34.99 33.63
C ALA A 164 -13.34 35.83 33.48
N ALA A 165 -12.18 35.29 33.85
CA ALA A 165 -10.88 35.94 33.66
C ALA A 165 -10.55 36.14 32.17
N MET A 166 -10.91 35.19 31.29
CA MET A 166 -10.74 35.33 29.84
C MET A 166 -11.66 36.40 29.25
N VAL A 167 -12.92 36.47 29.71
CA VAL A 167 -13.85 37.53 29.30
C VAL A 167 -13.34 38.87 29.80
N ALA A 168 -12.89 38.96 31.06
CA ALA A 168 -12.31 40.17 31.62
C ALA A 168 -11.05 40.60 30.87
N LEU A 169 -10.13 39.68 30.57
CA LEU A 169 -8.91 39.97 29.80
C LEU A 169 -9.22 40.35 28.34
N GLY A 170 -10.25 39.73 27.74
CA GLY A 170 -10.77 40.09 26.42
C GLY A 170 -11.39 41.49 26.41
N VAL A 171 -12.16 41.85 27.44
CA VAL A 171 -12.71 43.20 27.63
C VAL A 171 -11.58 44.20 27.87
N LEU A 172 -10.59 43.86 28.70
CA LEU A 172 -9.42 44.71 28.98
C LEU A 172 -8.58 44.93 27.73
N ALA A 173 -8.39 43.89 26.91
CA ALA A 173 -7.76 43.97 25.60
C ALA A 173 -8.53 44.89 24.64
N VAL A 174 -9.86 44.81 24.61
CA VAL A 174 -10.72 45.68 23.78
C VAL A 174 -10.67 47.14 24.28
N VAL A 175 -10.73 47.37 25.59
CA VAL A 175 -10.59 48.70 26.21
C VAL A 175 -9.20 49.28 25.94
N PHE A 176 -8.15 48.46 26.03
CA PHE A 176 -6.78 48.86 25.70
C PHE A 176 -6.62 49.22 24.22
N LEU A 177 -7.27 48.46 23.31
CA LEU A 177 -7.34 48.76 21.88
C LEU A 177 -8.01 50.12 21.59
N LEU A 178 -9.09 50.44 22.30
CA LEU A 178 -9.91 51.64 22.09
C LEU A 178 -9.36 52.91 22.77
N ARG A 179 -8.67 52.79 23.91
CA ARG A 179 -8.22 53.93 24.74
C ARG A 179 -6.70 54.17 24.78
N LEU A 180 -5.91 53.50 23.96
CA LEU A 180 -4.46 53.73 23.88
C LEU A 180 -4.15 55.22 23.58
N PRO A 181 -3.52 55.97 24.52
CA PRO A 181 -3.16 57.39 24.34
C PRO A 181 -1.81 57.50 23.63
N LEU A 182 -1.67 56.77 22.53
CA LEU A 182 -0.49 56.80 21.66
C LEU A 182 -1.02 57.09 20.25
N ASP A 183 -0.51 58.13 19.62
CA ASP A 183 -0.78 58.46 18.23
C ASP A 183 0.45 58.13 17.36
N GLY A 184 0.24 57.64 16.14
CA GLY A 184 1.29 57.30 15.18
C GLY A 184 1.54 55.80 14.96
N PHE A 185 2.66 55.47 14.30
CA PHE A 185 3.00 54.11 13.83
C PHE A 185 3.03 53.06 14.95
N TRP A 186 3.59 53.40 16.11
CA TRP A 186 3.72 52.48 17.25
C TRP A 186 2.37 52.09 17.87
N ALA A 187 1.38 52.99 17.84
CA ALA A 187 0.03 52.69 18.30
C ALA A 187 -0.67 51.67 17.38
N LEU A 188 -0.50 51.83 16.06
CA LEU A 188 -0.98 50.86 15.08
C LEU A 188 -0.29 49.50 15.23
N TYR A 189 1.03 49.49 15.48
CA TYR A 189 1.78 48.25 15.74
C TYR A 189 1.27 47.53 17.00
N LEU A 190 1.07 48.24 18.12
CA LEU A 190 0.56 47.65 19.37
C LEU A 190 -0.87 47.09 19.22
N ARG A 191 -1.74 47.80 18.48
CA ARG A 191 -3.10 47.30 18.15
C ARG A 191 -3.03 46.06 17.27
N ALA A 192 -2.19 46.08 16.22
CA ALA A 192 -1.98 44.94 15.35
C ALA A 192 -1.38 43.74 16.08
N MET A 193 -0.46 43.96 17.01
CA MET A 193 0.19 42.93 17.82
C MET A 193 -0.80 42.11 18.66
N LEU A 194 -1.90 42.72 19.10
CA LEU A 194 -2.90 42.03 19.91
C LEU A 194 -3.93 41.25 19.07
N VAL A 195 -4.26 41.75 17.88
CA VAL A 195 -5.30 41.20 16.98
C VAL A 195 -4.72 40.19 15.98
N ALA A 196 -3.53 40.46 15.42
CA ALA A 196 -2.92 39.65 14.36
C ALA A 196 -2.67 38.19 14.77
N PRO A 197 -2.24 37.84 16.00
CA PRO A 197 -2.11 36.43 16.41
C PRO A 197 -3.44 35.67 16.42
N VAL A 198 -4.54 36.34 16.79
CA VAL A 198 -5.89 35.73 16.82
C VAL A 198 -6.41 35.49 15.40
N LEU A 199 -6.24 36.48 14.52
CA LEU A 199 -6.58 36.35 13.09
C LEU A 199 -5.72 35.28 12.41
N GLY A 200 -4.42 35.26 12.70
CA GLY A 200 -3.48 34.25 12.23
C GLY A 200 -3.90 32.84 12.66
N TRP A 201 -4.31 32.65 13.92
CA TRP A 201 -4.84 31.37 14.39
C TRP A 201 -6.13 30.96 13.67
N LEU A 202 -7.08 31.88 13.49
CA LEU A 202 -8.32 31.60 12.74
C LEU A 202 -8.03 31.19 11.30
N TRP A 203 -7.08 31.87 10.66
CA TRP A 203 -6.68 31.57 9.30
C TRP A 203 -5.95 30.23 9.20
N ALA A 204 -5.00 29.96 10.11
CA ALA A 204 -4.34 28.66 10.22
C ALA A 204 -5.35 27.52 10.46
N LYS A 205 -6.35 27.72 11.31
CA LYS A 205 -7.43 26.76 11.55
C LYS A 205 -8.24 26.49 10.27
N ARG A 206 -8.66 27.54 9.55
CA ARG A 206 -9.38 27.41 8.28
C ARG A 206 -8.56 26.66 7.23
N ILE A 207 -7.27 26.94 7.13
CA ILE A 207 -6.35 26.23 6.24
C ILE A 207 -6.33 24.74 6.63
N CYS A 208 -6.03 24.42 7.89
CA CYS A 208 -5.97 23.03 8.36
C CYS A 208 -7.28 22.27 8.11
N GLU A 209 -8.43 22.88 8.39
CA GLU A 209 -9.76 22.27 8.17
C GLU A 209 -10.05 22.01 6.69
N ARG A 210 -9.70 22.95 5.78
CA ARG A 210 -9.87 22.75 4.34
C ARG A 210 -9.04 21.57 3.83
N TYR A 211 -7.77 21.52 4.22
CA TYR A 211 -6.87 20.44 3.81
C TYR A 211 -7.26 19.10 4.43
N ALA A 212 -7.69 19.07 5.69
CA ALA A 212 -8.20 17.84 6.31
C ALA A 212 -9.46 17.32 5.61
N LYS A 213 -10.37 18.20 5.17
CA LYS A 213 -11.53 17.81 4.36
C LYS A 213 -11.13 17.25 2.99
N ASP A 214 -10.16 17.87 2.30
CA ASP A 214 -9.64 17.35 1.02
C ASP A 214 -9.00 15.96 1.20
N LEU A 215 -8.14 15.78 2.21
CA LEU A 215 -7.53 14.48 2.52
C LEU A 215 -8.58 13.40 2.84
N GLN A 216 -9.58 13.72 3.66
CA GLN A 216 -10.66 12.77 3.96
C GLN A 216 -11.56 12.47 2.75
N GLY A 217 -11.81 13.46 1.89
CA GLY A 217 -12.55 13.26 0.64
C GLY A 217 -11.83 12.27 -0.29
N ARG A 218 -10.51 12.40 -0.44
CA ARG A 218 -9.68 11.46 -1.22
C ARG A 218 -9.58 10.09 -0.58
N TRP A 219 -9.46 10.02 0.75
CA TRP A 219 -9.52 8.76 1.49
C TRP A 219 -10.85 8.03 1.26
N ALA A 220 -11.97 8.72 1.42
CA ALA A 220 -13.30 8.16 1.18
C ALA A 220 -13.46 7.72 -0.28
N GLY A 221 -13.02 8.55 -1.23
CA GLY A 221 -13.11 8.28 -2.67
C GLY A 221 -12.37 7.01 -3.08
N LEU A 222 -11.14 6.82 -2.60
CA LEU A 222 -10.36 5.60 -2.89
C LEU A 222 -11.05 4.33 -2.35
N LEU A 223 -11.63 4.39 -1.15
CA LEU A 223 -12.30 3.25 -0.55
C LEU A 223 -13.71 3.00 -1.09
N SER A 224 -14.32 3.98 -1.77
CA SER A 224 -15.60 3.81 -2.44
C SER A 224 -15.46 3.36 -3.90
N GLY A 225 -14.25 3.05 -4.37
CA GLY A 225 -13.98 2.74 -5.78
C GLY A 225 -14.17 3.96 -6.69
N GLY A 226 -14.22 5.17 -6.12
CA GLY A 226 -14.28 6.40 -6.90
C GLY A 226 -12.91 6.66 -7.51
N GLY A 227 -12.87 6.89 -8.82
CA GLY A 227 -11.68 7.14 -9.65
C GLY A 227 -10.89 8.40 -9.31
N VAL A 228 -10.53 8.59 -8.04
CA VAL A 228 -9.63 9.65 -7.58
C VAL A 228 -8.23 9.27 -8.07
N GLY A 229 -7.93 9.59 -9.33
CA GLY A 229 -6.59 9.42 -9.87
C GLY A 229 -5.58 10.29 -9.11
N ALA A 230 -4.42 9.73 -8.78
CA ALA A 230 -3.33 10.50 -8.22
C ALA A 230 -2.88 11.57 -9.22
N LYS A 231 -3.16 12.85 -8.92
CA LYS A 231 -2.63 13.97 -9.71
C LYS A 231 -1.18 14.22 -9.29
N ILE A 232 -0.22 13.85 -10.14
CA ILE A 232 1.22 14.06 -9.88
C ILE A 232 1.83 14.94 -10.98
N PRO A 233 1.67 16.27 -10.89
CA PRO A 233 2.36 17.14 -11.83
C PRO A 233 3.87 17.10 -11.69
N GLU A 234 4.39 16.65 -10.53
CA GLU A 234 5.83 16.54 -10.22
C GLU A 234 6.52 15.36 -10.93
N ALA A 235 5.77 14.37 -11.42
CA ALA A 235 6.32 13.26 -12.22
C ALA A 235 6.33 13.59 -13.72
N VAL A 236 5.75 14.74 -14.11
CA VAL A 236 5.67 15.21 -15.49
C VAL A 236 6.71 16.30 -15.67
N PRO A 237 7.75 16.09 -16.50
CA PRO A 237 8.71 17.14 -16.82
C PRO A 237 7.97 18.32 -17.45
N ARG A 238 8.01 19.48 -16.79
CA ARG A 238 7.37 20.71 -17.30
C ARG A 238 8.32 21.54 -18.18
N THR A 239 9.62 21.35 -17.99
CA THR A 239 10.69 22.05 -18.71
C THR A 239 11.77 21.06 -19.12
N PRO A 240 12.43 21.26 -20.28
CA PRO A 240 13.63 20.50 -20.63
C PRO A 240 14.68 20.65 -19.52
N GLY A 241 15.13 19.52 -18.94
CA GLY A 241 16.13 19.52 -17.86
C GLY A 241 15.60 19.44 -16.42
N ASP A 242 14.30 19.16 -16.21
CA ASP A 242 13.77 18.88 -14.86
C ASP A 242 14.29 17.55 -14.30
N ALA A 243 15.47 17.61 -13.67
CA ALA A 243 16.14 16.46 -13.07
C ALA A 243 15.33 15.80 -11.94
N GLY A 244 14.42 16.54 -11.28
CA GLY A 244 13.57 16.02 -10.23
C GLY A 244 12.47 15.11 -10.78
N ALA A 245 11.73 15.61 -11.78
CA ALA A 245 10.67 14.85 -12.43
C ALA A 245 11.22 13.60 -13.14
N GLU A 246 12.33 13.73 -13.86
CA GLU A 246 12.98 12.60 -14.52
C GLU A 246 13.46 11.55 -13.52
N ARG A 247 14.01 11.95 -12.37
CA ARG A 247 14.39 11.01 -11.31
C ARG A 247 13.19 10.22 -10.80
N ILE A 248 12.05 10.87 -10.57
CA ILE A 248 10.82 10.20 -10.12
C ILE A 248 10.31 9.24 -11.21
N ARG A 249 10.29 9.68 -12.46
CA ARG A 249 9.86 8.86 -13.61
C ARG A 249 10.73 7.61 -13.78
N LEU A 250 12.05 7.77 -13.75
CA LEU A 250 12.99 6.65 -13.82
C LEU A 250 12.84 5.70 -12.64
N ALA A 251 12.64 6.23 -11.42
CA ALA A 251 12.43 5.42 -10.23
C ALA A 251 11.10 4.62 -10.29
N LEU A 252 10.02 5.22 -10.79
CA LEU A 252 8.73 4.54 -11.01
C LEU A 252 8.86 3.45 -12.09
N ARG A 253 9.54 3.73 -13.21
CA ARG A 253 9.83 2.71 -14.24
C ARG A 253 10.65 1.56 -13.69
N LYS A 254 11.71 1.85 -12.92
CA LYS A 254 12.53 0.83 -12.24
C LYS A 254 11.68 0.01 -11.26
N LEU A 255 10.79 0.64 -10.50
CA LEU A 255 9.87 -0.05 -9.60
C LEU A 255 8.95 -1.01 -10.37
N SER A 256 8.30 -0.55 -11.45
CA SER A 256 7.43 -1.39 -12.27
C SER A 256 8.19 -2.56 -12.91
N ALA A 257 9.41 -2.34 -13.40
CA ALA A 257 10.27 -3.40 -13.94
C ALA A 257 10.63 -4.44 -12.85
N GLU A 258 10.98 -4.00 -11.64
CA GLU A 258 11.23 -4.90 -10.51
C GLU A 258 9.97 -5.70 -10.12
N GLN A 259 8.78 -5.10 -10.17
CA GLN A 259 7.52 -5.82 -9.90
C GLN A 259 7.18 -6.84 -11.00
N ALA A 260 7.62 -6.61 -12.24
CA ALA A 260 7.40 -7.51 -13.37
C ALA A 260 8.41 -8.67 -13.45
N SER A 261 9.47 -8.65 -12.64
CA SER A 261 10.50 -9.68 -12.60
C SER A 261 9.97 -11.08 -12.26
N ASN A 262 10.74 -12.10 -12.66
CA ASN A 262 10.46 -13.52 -12.43
C ASN A 262 11.33 -14.19 -11.35
N LEU A 263 12.06 -13.40 -10.55
CA LEU A 263 12.89 -13.86 -9.45
C LEU A 263 12.22 -13.56 -8.11
N VAL A 264 12.00 -14.57 -7.28
CA VAL A 264 11.42 -14.44 -5.93
C VAL A 264 12.34 -15.10 -4.90
N PHE A 265 12.13 -14.76 -3.64
CA PHE A 265 13.06 -15.11 -2.57
C PHE A 265 12.40 -16.01 -1.53
N TYR A 266 13.08 -17.09 -1.16
CA TYR A 266 12.64 -18.04 -0.13
C TYR A 266 13.37 -17.79 1.18
N ALA A 267 12.62 -17.47 2.24
CA ALA A 267 13.15 -17.04 3.53
C ALA A 267 12.86 -18.05 4.65
N GLY A 268 13.28 -19.30 4.47
CA GLY A 268 13.14 -20.35 5.48
C GLY A 268 11.70 -20.51 5.99
N PRO A 269 11.41 -20.39 7.30
CA PRO A 269 10.07 -20.54 7.86
C PRO A 269 9.04 -19.51 7.38
N LYS A 270 9.48 -18.36 6.85
CA LYS A 270 8.57 -17.37 6.26
C LYS A 270 8.06 -17.78 4.87
N GLY A 271 8.61 -18.84 4.28
CA GLY A 271 8.26 -19.32 2.96
C GLY A 271 8.76 -18.39 1.83
N ILE A 272 8.08 -18.44 0.69
CA ILE A 272 8.39 -17.59 -0.46
C ILE A 272 7.80 -16.19 -0.22
N LEU A 273 8.68 -15.19 -0.13
CA LEU A 273 8.30 -13.82 0.14
C LEU A 273 7.37 -13.28 -0.95
N GLY A 274 6.27 -12.64 -0.53
CA GLY A 274 5.26 -12.10 -1.45
C GLY A 274 4.14 -13.07 -1.81
N MET A 275 4.38 -14.39 -1.88
CA MET A 275 3.36 -15.36 -2.33
C MET A 275 2.34 -15.76 -1.26
N GLY A 276 2.57 -15.38 -0.01
CA GLY A 276 1.70 -15.71 1.12
C GLY A 276 2.03 -17.06 1.73
N THR A 277 1.09 -17.61 2.51
CA THR A 277 1.29 -18.86 3.26
C THR A 277 0.99 -20.07 2.38
N ARG A 278 1.81 -21.12 2.45
CA ARG A 278 1.48 -22.41 1.84
C ARG A 278 0.34 -23.08 2.59
N TRP A 279 -0.63 -23.59 1.85
CA TRP A 279 -1.86 -24.18 2.39
C TRP A 279 -2.18 -25.56 1.82
N GLY A 280 -1.60 -25.89 0.67
CA GLY A 280 -1.79 -27.16 0.00
C GLY A 280 -0.47 -27.70 -0.56
N SER A 281 -0.37 -29.03 -0.61
CA SER A 281 0.72 -29.73 -1.27
C SER A 281 0.18 -31.04 -1.85
N TRP A 282 0.37 -31.24 -3.15
CA TRP A 282 -0.01 -32.46 -3.86
C TRP A 282 1.21 -32.95 -4.62
N GLN A 283 1.50 -34.24 -4.50
CA GLN A 283 2.70 -34.84 -5.07
C GLN A 283 2.31 -36.08 -5.87
N LEU A 284 2.68 -36.09 -7.13
CA LEU A 284 2.61 -37.24 -8.03
C LEU A 284 4.05 -37.72 -8.25
N ALA A 285 4.42 -38.85 -7.65
CA ALA A 285 5.78 -39.37 -7.72
C ALA A 285 5.75 -40.86 -8.06
N GLU A 286 6.13 -41.23 -9.27
CA GLU A 286 6.08 -42.62 -9.74
C GLU A 286 7.30 -42.99 -10.57
N GLU A 287 7.55 -44.29 -10.65
CA GLU A 287 8.63 -44.86 -11.45
C GLU A 287 8.29 -44.83 -12.95
N LEU A 288 9.23 -44.36 -13.76
CA LEU A 288 9.20 -44.38 -15.21
C LEU A 288 9.55 -45.79 -15.69
N ARG A 289 8.55 -46.48 -16.23
CA ARG A 289 8.71 -47.79 -16.87
C ARG A 289 8.33 -47.69 -18.35
N PRO A 290 9.04 -48.38 -19.25
CA PRO A 290 8.65 -48.44 -20.64
C PRO A 290 7.28 -49.15 -20.79
N SER A 291 6.48 -48.71 -21.74
CA SER A 291 5.18 -49.33 -22.06
C SER A 291 5.34 -50.67 -22.76
N ASP A 292 6.39 -50.80 -23.58
CA ASP A 292 6.82 -52.03 -24.22
C ASP A 292 8.15 -52.49 -23.58
N PRO A 293 8.21 -53.65 -22.90
CA PRO A 293 9.44 -54.14 -22.28
C PRO A 293 10.61 -54.33 -23.26
N ALA A 294 10.35 -54.41 -24.56
CA ALA A 294 11.36 -54.55 -25.60
C ALA A 294 11.91 -53.20 -26.12
N LYS A 295 11.34 -52.07 -25.71
CA LYS A 295 11.75 -50.73 -26.16
C LYS A 295 12.16 -49.86 -24.98
N ASP A 296 13.20 -49.07 -25.20
CA ASP A 296 13.61 -48.04 -24.26
C ASP A 296 12.69 -46.81 -24.36
N ILE A 297 12.62 -46.05 -23.27
CA ILE A 297 11.88 -44.78 -23.19
C ILE A 297 12.61 -43.72 -24.03
N ASP A 298 11.86 -42.95 -24.81
CA ASP A 298 12.43 -41.81 -25.52
C ASP A 298 12.95 -40.77 -24.53
N PRO A 299 14.22 -40.35 -24.60
CA PRO A 299 14.79 -39.44 -23.61
C PRO A 299 14.10 -38.08 -23.67
N PHE A 300 13.72 -37.55 -22.50
CA PHE A 300 13.16 -36.22 -22.32
C PHE A 300 13.73 -35.56 -21.07
N ARG A 301 13.68 -34.23 -21.01
CA ARG A 301 14.16 -33.42 -19.89
C ARG A 301 13.01 -32.96 -19.01
N SER A 302 13.34 -32.49 -17.81
CA SER A 302 12.34 -31.87 -16.91
C SER A 302 11.69 -30.64 -17.56
N TRP A 303 12.45 -29.87 -18.35
CA TRP A 303 11.91 -28.76 -19.13
C TRP A 303 10.81 -29.16 -20.11
N ASP A 304 10.91 -30.32 -20.77
CA ASP A 304 9.91 -30.78 -21.74
C ASP A 304 8.56 -31.05 -21.05
N VAL A 305 8.59 -31.64 -19.85
CA VAL A 305 7.41 -31.86 -19.01
C VAL A 305 6.79 -30.53 -18.59
N VAL A 306 7.62 -29.59 -18.11
CA VAL A 306 7.16 -28.25 -17.70
C VAL A 306 6.50 -27.51 -18.86
N ARG A 307 7.07 -27.59 -20.07
CA ARG A 307 6.52 -26.96 -21.27
C ARG A 307 5.17 -27.56 -21.66
N ALA A 308 5.05 -28.89 -21.65
CA ALA A 308 3.77 -29.56 -21.92
C ALA A 308 2.68 -29.14 -20.92
N ILE A 309 3.04 -29.05 -19.62
CA ILE A 309 2.14 -28.54 -18.58
C ILE A 309 1.75 -27.09 -18.85
N GLN A 310 2.70 -26.21 -19.17
CA GLN A 310 2.45 -24.81 -19.48
C GLN A 310 1.47 -24.64 -20.65
N ASP A 311 1.67 -25.38 -21.73
CA ASP A 311 0.82 -25.31 -22.91
C ASP A 311 -0.60 -25.80 -22.59
N ARG A 312 -0.74 -26.85 -21.77
CA ARG A 312 -2.05 -27.30 -21.30
C ARG A 312 -2.74 -26.28 -20.38
N LEU A 313 -1.99 -25.62 -19.50
CA LEU A 313 -2.53 -24.59 -18.60
C LEU A 313 -3.01 -23.36 -19.38
N ARG A 314 -2.33 -22.96 -20.46
CA ARG A 314 -2.80 -21.89 -21.36
C ARG A 314 -4.13 -22.24 -22.03
N MET A 315 -4.39 -23.52 -22.27
CA MET A 315 -5.68 -23.97 -22.83
C MET A 315 -6.84 -23.85 -21.84
N LEU A 316 -6.59 -23.72 -20.53
CA LEU A 316 -7.66 -23.46 -19.54
C LEU A 316 -8.39 -22.14 -19.82
N GLU A 317 -7.71 -21.14 -20.40
CA GLU A 317 -8.33 -19.87 -20.81
C GLU A 317 -9.30 -20.02 -21.99
N ARG A 318 -9.07 -21.02 -22.84
CA ARG A 318 -9.79 -21.22 -24.11
C ARG A 318 -10.95 -22.21 -23.99
N SER A 319 -11.40 -22.50 -22.77
CA SER A 319 -12.48 -23.46 -22.53
C SER A 319 -13.81 -22.93 -23.10
N PRO A 320 -14.60 -23.78 -23.79
CA PRO A 320 -15.91 -23.38 -24.33
C PRO A 320 -16.97 -23.17 -23.24
N LEU A 321 -16.72 -23.64 -22.02
CA LEU A 321 -17.65 -23.53 -20.90
C LEU A 321 -17.44 -22.22 -20.15
N HIS A 322 -18.54 -21.54 -19.82
CA HIS A 322 -18.50 -20.33 -19.02
C HIS A 322 -17.99 -20.64 -17.60
N THR A 323 -16.87 -20.01 -17.21
CA THR A 323 -16.17 -20.31 -15.94
C THR A 323 -16.79 -19.63 -14.71
N GLY A 324 -18.04 -19.14 -14.80
CA GLY A 324 -18.76 -18.54 -13.68
C GLY A 324 -18.08 -17.32 -13.06
N GLY A 325 -17.27 -16.59 -13.83
CA GLY A 325 -16.52 -15.42 -13.35
C GLY A 325 -15.11 -15.73 -12.80
N PHE A 326 -14.59 -16.94 -12.97
CA PHE A 326 -13.21 -17.28 -12.62
C PHE A 326 -12.23 -16.56 -13.57
N PRO A 327 -11.29 -15.73 -13.05
CA PRO A 327 -10.39 -14.92 -13.87
C PRO A 327 -9.33 -15.77 -14.58
N PRO A 328 -8.78 -15.29 -15.71
CA PRO A 328 -7.72 -16.00 -16.42
C PRO A 328 -6.47 -16.13 -15.54
N PRO A 329 -5.84 -17.32 -15.48
CA PRO A 329 -4.60 -17.52 -14.76
C PRO A 329 -3.44 -16.75 -15.39
N THR A 330 -2.64 -16.07 -14.58
CA THR A 330 -1.32 -15.59 -15.02
C THR A 330 -0.30 -16.71 -14.86
N ILE A 331 0.21 -17.23 -15.98
CA ILE A 331 1.21 -18.31 -15.99
C ILE A 331 2.61 -17.74 -16.21
N ARG A 332 3.54 -18.01 -15.29
CA ARG A 332 4.94 -17.53 -15.35
C ARG A 332 5.92 -18.58 -14.83
N HIS A 333 7.12 -18.62 -15.42
CA HIS A 333 8.24 -19.38 -14.85
C HIS A 333 8.92 -18.50 -13.80
N TRP A 334 8.96 -18.99 -12.58
CA TRP A 334 9.62 -18.35 -11.44
C TRP A 334 10.93 -19.04 -11.15
N VAL A 335 11.92 -18.21 -10.79
CA VAL A 335 13.15 -18.66 -10.15
C VAL A 335 13.07 -18.27 -8.69
N VAL A 336 13.18 -19.25 -7.80
CA VAL A 336 13.14 -19.06 -6.35
C VAL A 336 14.57 -19.16 -5.84
N SER A 337 15.09 -18.07 -5.31
CA SER A 337 16.43 -18.00 -4.72
C SER A 337 16.37 -18.05 -3.20
N PRO A 338 17.10 -18.96 -2.53
CA PRO A 338 17.10 -19.05 -1.07
C PRO A 338 17.87 -17.88 -0.43
N ILE A 339 17.32 -17.31 0.63
CA ILE A 339 17.98 -16.28 1.46
C ILE A 339 18.10 -16.77 2.91
N GLY A 340 19.07 -16.23 3.65
CA GLY A 340 19.24 -16.55 5.07
C GLY A 340 17.99 -16.21 5.90
N GLU A 341 17.71 -17.01 6.93
CA GLU A 341 16.45 -17.02 7.71
C GLU A 341 16.06 -15.69 8.38
N LYS A 342 16.97 -14.72 8.46
CA LYS A 342 16.70 -13.37 9.00
C LYS A 342 17.35 -12.27 8.15
N ALA A 343 17.57 -12.56 6.87
CA ALA A 343 18.17 -11.61 5.95
C ALA A 343 17.31 -10.34 5.90
N THR A 344 17.91 -9.21 6.27
CA THR A 344 17.29 -7.88 6.18
C THR A 344 17.44 -7.26 4.79
N GLU A 345 18.19 -7.92 3.92
CA GLU A 345 18.52 -7.44 2.59
C GLU A 345 18.39 -8.59 1.60
N VAL A 346 18.05 -8.21 0.39
CA VAL A 346 17.89 -9.13 -0.71
C VAL A 346 18.59 -8.50 -1.90
N GLU A 347 19.38 -9.32 -2.57
CA GLU A 347 20.11 -8.92 -3.77
C GLU A 347 19.48 -9.63 -4.97
N ARG A 348 19.24 -8.88 -6.03
CA ARG A 348 18.80 -9.43 -7.31
C ARG A 348 20.02 -9.73 -8.13
N ARG A 349 19.96 -10.83 -8.89
CA ARG A 349 21.05 -11.23 -9.78
C ARG A 349 21.27 -10.15 -10.85
N GLU A 350 22.53 -9.83 -11.10
CA GLU A 350 22.97 -8.94 -12.18
C GLU A 350 23.90 -9.72 -13.12
N GLY A 351 23.87 -9.42 -14.41
CA GLY A 351 24.70 -10.10 -15.41
C GLY A 351 24.03 -10.27 -16.76
N GLN A 352 24.70 -10.96 -17.68
CA GLN A 352 24.24 -11.17 -19.06
C GLN A 352 22.99 -12.07 -19.16
N GLU A 353 22.75 -12.89 -18.15
CA GLU A 353 21.61 -13.81 -18.01
C GLU A 353 20.31 -13.10 -17.58
N VAL A 354 20.41 -11.82 -17.18
CA VAL A 354 19.29 -11.01 -16.68
C VAL A 354 19.02 -9.84 -17.61
N GLU A 355 17.75 -9.59 -17.92
CA GLU A 355 17.29 -8.45 -18.70
C GLU A 355 16.24 -7.68 -17.92
N ALA A 356 16.50 -6.40 -17.62
CA ALA A 356 15.55 -5.51 -16.93
C ALA A 356 14.90 -6.15 -15.68
N PHE A 357 15.69 -6.87 -14.87
CA PHE A 357 15.32 -7.64 -13.66
C PHE A 357 14.67 -9.01 -13.88
N ARG A 358 14.52 -9.47 -15.13
CA ARG A 358 13.99 -10.79 -15.47
C ARG A 358 15.11 -11.73 -15.90
N ILE A 359 15.15 -12.94 -15.35
CA ILE A 359 16.02 -14.02 -15.81
C ILE A 359 15.53 -14.51 -17.17
N LYS A 360 16.46 -14.61 -18.13
CA LYS A 360 16.18 -15.03 -19.51
C LYS A 360 15.82 -16.50 -19.61
N ASP A 361 15.04 -16.85 -20.64
CA ASP A 361 14.45 -18.18 -20.78
C ASP A 361 15.49 -19.32 -20.89
N PHE A 362 16.66 -19.08 -21.49
CA PHE A 362 17.73 -20.10 -21.55
C PHE A 362 18.29 -20.46 -20.16
N GLU A 363 18.39 -19.48 -19.27
CA GLU A 363 18.88 -19.69 -17.90
C GLU A 363 17.79 -20.37 -17.06
N ILE A 364 16.52 -20.04 -17.29
CA ILE A 364 15.38 -20.76 -16.68
C ILE A 364 15.42 -22.24 -17.05
N GLN A 365 15.63 -22.56 -18.32
CA GLN A 365 15.75 -23.94 -18.79
C GLN A 365 16.93 -24.65 -18.10
N ARG A 366 18.09 -24.00 -18.01
CA ARG A 366 19.26 -24.55 -17.33
C ARG A 366 18.99 -24.84 -15.85
N ILE A 367 18.35 -23.91 -15.14
CA ILE A 367 17.98 -24.08 -13.72
C ILE A 367 16.99 -25.24 -13.56
N CYS A 368 15.98 -25.34 -14.43
CA CYS A 368 14.99 -26.42 -14.41
C CYS A 368 15.63 -27.81 -14.59
N ASP A 369 16.58 -27.93 -15.52
CA ASP A 369 17.21 -29.21 -15.85
C ASP A 369 18.30 -29.61 -14.85
N GLN A 370 19.07 -28.65 -14.32
CA GLN A 370 20.31 -28.95 -13.57
C GLN A 370 20.23 -28.67 -12.07
N GLN A 371 19.39 -27.73 -11.62
CA GLN A 371 19.39 -27.23 -10.22
C GLN A 371 18.19 -27.75 -9.43
N GLN A 372 18.14 -29.07 -9.24
CA GLN A 372 17.05 -29.73 -8.48
C GLN A 372 17.40 -29.92 -7.00
N PHE A 373 18.69 -29.97 -6.64
CA PHE A 373 19.17 -30.20 -5.28
C PHE A 373 20.17 -29.15 -4.81
N GLY A 374 20.30 -29.02 -3.49
CA GLY A 374 21.24 -28.08 -2.84
C GLY A 374 20.66 -26.70 -2.57
N SER A 375 21.56 -25.76 -2.28
CA SER A 375 21.28 -24.36 -1.91
C SER A 375 21.20 -23.42 -3.10
N GLY A 376 21.10 -23.96 -4.32
CA GLY A 376 20.99 -23.16 -5.55
C GLY A 376 19.57 -22.64 -5.79
N ASP A 377 19.45 -21.84 -6.85
CA ASP A 377 18.17 -21.36 -7.36
C ASP A 377 17.32 -22.53 -7.85
N ARG A 378 15.99 -22.41 -7.71
CA ARG A 378 15.05 -23.46 -8.11
C ARG A 378 14.01 -22.93 -9.08
N HIS A 379 13.69 -23.74 -10.07
CA HIS A 379 12.63 -23.44 -11.03
C HIS A 379 11.26 -23.86 -10.47
N TYR A 380 10.27 -22.97 -10.64
CA TYR A 380 8.87 -23.25 -10.38
C TYR A 380 8.02 -22.71 -11.53
N LEU A 381 7.10 -23.51 -12.05
CA LEU A 381 6.05 -23.01 -12.93
C LEU A 381 4.88 -22.51 -12.07
N GLY A 382 4.66 -21.19 -12.07
CA GLY A 382 3.62 -20.56 -11.27
C GLY A 382 2.37 -20.26 -12.08
N VAL A 383 1.22 -20.64 -11.51
CA VAL A 383 -0.12 -20.28 -11.98
C VAL A 383 -0.76 -19.40 -10.92
N GLN A 384 -1.02 -18.14 -11.26
CA GLN A 384 -1.53 -17.15 -10.32
C GLN A 384 -2.95 -16.71 -10.67
N PHE A 385 -3.83 -16.71 -9.68
CA PHE A 385 -5.18 -16.18 -9.76
C PHE A 385 -5.31 -14.97 -8.84
N VAL A 386 -5.73 -13.84 -9.40
CA VAL A 386 -6.06 -12.63 -8.64
C VAL A 386 -7.58 -12.59 -8.48
N LEU A 387 -8.05 -12.87 -7.28
CA LEU A 387 -9.47 -12.91 -6.93
C LEU A 387 -9.82 -11.74 -5.97
N TRP A 388 -11.12 -11.50 -5.81
CA TRP A 388 -11.64 -10.50 -4.87
C TRP A 388 -10.99 -9.12 -5.06
N ASP A 389 -10.75 -8.76 -6.33
CA ASP A 389 -10.09 -7.51 -6.72
C ASP A 389 -8.78 -7.24 -5.94
N GLY A 390 -7.87 -8.23 -5.98
CA GLY A 390 -6.54 -8.17 -5.36
C GLY A 390 -6.49 -8.48 -3.86
N GLN A 391 -7.64 -8.69 -3.22
CA GLN A 391 -7.69 -9.09 -1.80
C GLN A 391 -7.24 -10.53 -1.60
N LEU A 392 -7.50 -11.43 -2.56
CA LEU A 392 -7.03 -12.81 -2.50
C LEU A 392 -6.16 -13.10 -3.72
N VAL A 393 -4.91 -13.47 -3.48
CA VAL A 393 -4.04 -13.98 -4.56
C VAL A 393 -3.70 -15.42 -4.25
N ILE A 394 -4.05 -16.31 -5.17
CA ILE A 394 -3.71 -17.73 -5.08
C ILE A 394 -2.61 -17.99 -6.08
N THR A 395 -1.51 -18.57 -5.62
CA THR A 395 -0.39 -18.96 -6.47
C THR A 395 -0.17 -20.46 -6.32
N MET A 396 -0.43 -21.22 -7.38
CA MET A 396 -0.03 -22.63 -7.47
C MET A 396 1.37 -22.69 -8.08
N LEU A 397 2.33 -23.29 -7.38
CA LEU A 397 3.67 -23.52 -7.90
C LEU A 397 3.87 -24.99 -8.19
N ILE A 398 4.29 -25.28 -9.42
CA ILE A 398 4.52 -26.63 -9.92
C ILE A 398 6.03 -26.82 -10.08
N THR A 399 6.56 -27.88 -9.49
CA THR A 399 7.96 -28.32 -9.66
C THR A 399 7.99 -29.70 -10.29
N VAL A 400 8.84 -29.87 -11.29
CA VAL A 400 9.14 -31.16 -11.88
C VAL A 400 10.55 -31.54 -11.50
N THR A 401 10.71 -32.74 -10.96
CA THR A 401 12.00 -33.30 -10.55
C THR A 401 12.11 -34.68 -11.16
N MET A 402 13.24 -34.93 -11.83
CA MET A 402 13.54 -36.23 -12.42
C MET A 402 14.76 -36.77 -11.71
N LEU A 403 14.57 -37.84 -10.95
CA LEU A 403 15.64 -38.47 -10.19
C LEU A 403 15.73 -39.94 -10.57
N HIS A 404 16.82 -40.33 -11.23
CA HIS A 404 17.01 -41.68 -11.79
C HIS A 404 15.81 -42.07 -12.68
N HIS A 405 15.07 -43.11 -12.30
CA HIS A 405 13.86 -43.57 -12.98
C HIS A 405 12.58 -43.09 -12.30
N THR A 406 12.62 -42.05 -11.45
CA THR A 406 11.41 -41.53 -10.79
C THR A 406 11.10 -40.13 -11.29
N LEU A 407 9.89 -39.95 -11.81
CA LEU A 407 9.33 -38.65 -12.12
C LEU A 407 8.50 -38.17 -10.93
N ARG A 408 8.89 -37.05 -10.34
CA ARG A 408 8.15 -36.39 -9.27
C ARG A 408 7.65 -35.03 -9.75
N ILE A 409 6.35 -34.84 -9.62
CA ILE A 409 5.66 -33.57 -9.86
C ILE A 409 5.02 -33.15 -8.54
N GLU A 410 5.40 -31.99 -8.05
CA GLU A 410 4.85 -31.41 -6.84
C GLU A 410 4.15 -30.11 -7.17
N VAL A 411 2.90 -30.00 -6.73
CA VAL A 411 2.07 -28.81 -6.86
C VAL A 411 1.81 -28.28 -5.47
N THR A 412 2.23 -27.05 -5.22
CA THR A 412 2.12 -26.39 -3.92
C THR A 412 1.21 -25.18 -4.02
N GLY A 413 0.27 -25.08 -3.10
CA GLY A 413 -0.67 -23.98 -3.06
C GLY A 413 -0.27 -22.91 -2.07
N HIS A 414 -0.09 -21.68 -2.55
CA HIS A 414 0.16 -20.49 -1.74
C HIS A 414 -1.04 -19.54 -1.82
N ALA A 415 -1.36 -18.90 -0.71
CA ALA A 415 -2.44 -17.92 -0.62
C ALA A 415 -1.97 -16.67 0.12
N LEU A 416 -2.07 -15.53 -0.57
CA LEU A 416 -1.88 -14.21 0.01
C LEU A 416 -3.25 -13.66 0.38
N GLY A 417 -3.49 -13.53 1.68
CA GLY A 417 -4.76 -13.06 2.22
C GLY A 417 -4.98 -11.55 2.06
N PRO A 418 -6.15 -11.04 2.47
CA PRO A 418 -6.57 -9.65 2.28
C PRO A 418 -5.62 -8.64 2.92
N VAL A 419 -5.70 -7.39 2.48
CA VAL A 419 -4.96 -6.30 3.15
C VAL A 419 -5.54 -6.11 4.55
N HIS A 420 -4.68 -5.85 5.54
CA HIS A 420 -5.08 -5.71 6.94
C HIS A 420 -6.27 -4.73 7.09
N PRO A 421 -7.31 -5.06 7.90
CA PRO A 421 -8.55 -4.28 8.00
C PRO A 421 -8.37 -2.80 8.34
N LEU A 422 -7.25 -2.45 8.98
CA LEU A 422 -6.85 -1.05 9.16
C LEU A 422 -7.03 -0.29 7.83
N PHE A 423 -6.50 -0.81 6.73
CA PHE A 423 -6.47 -0.17 5.41
C PHE A 423 -7.82 -0.08 4.69
N THR A 424 -8.84 -0.80 5.15
CA THR A 424 -10.21 -0.76 4.56
C THR A 424 -11.18 0.11 5.35
N THR A 425 -10.78 0.62 6.52
CA THR A 425 -11.63 1.52 7.32
C THR A 425 -11.89 2.86 6.63
N LYS A 426 -13.16 3.28 6.58
CA LYS A 426 -13.60 4.59 6.07
C LYS A 426 -13.36 5.71 7.10
N PRO A 427 -13.23 6.97 6.65
CA PRO A 427 -13.18 8.12 7.57
C PRO A 427 -14.46 8.18 8.41
N LYS A 428 -14.30 8.30 9.73
CA LYS A 428 -15.39 8.53 10.68
C LYS A 428 -15.16 9.87 11.38
N ALA A 429 -16.19 10.72 11.41
CA ALA A 429 -16.15 11.95 12.19
C ALA A 429 -16.02 11.60 13.68
N ARG A 430 -15.17 12.34 14.41
CA ARG A 430 -15.06 12.17 15.86
C ARG A 430 -16.35 12.69 16.50
N THR A 431 -17.07 11.84 17.23
CA THR A 431 -18.26 12.22 18.00
C THR A 431 -17.91 12.25 19.48
N LYS A 432 -18.53 13.18 20.21
CA LYS A 432 -18.50 13.21 21.67
C LYS A 432 -19.93 13.18 22.15
N GLU A 433 -20.24 12.23 23.01
CA GLU A 433 -21.51 12.21 23.73
C GLU A 433 -21.51 13.29 24.81
N VAL A 434 -22.48 14.19 24.74
CA VAL A 434 -22.70 15.22 25.75
C VAL A 434 -24.14 15.08 26.24
N SER A 435 -24.33 15.01 27.56
CA SER A 435 -25.66 15.04 28.17
C SER A 435 -26.37 16.34 27.78
N LYS A 436 -27.64 16.27 27.35
CA LYS A 436 -28.38 17.49 27.02
C LYS A 436 -28.46 18.39 28.25
N SER A 437 -28.25 19.70 28.06
CA SER A 437 -28.21 20.68 29.15
C SER A 437 -29.50 20.75 29.99
N VAL A 438 -30.64 20.33 29.42
CA VAL A 438 -31.96 20.38 30.05
C VAL A 438 -32.47 18.99 30.46
N ARG A 439 -32.06 17.92 29.77
CA ARG A 439 -32.41 16.53 30.09
C ARG A 439 -31.14 15.71 30.24
N PHE A 440 -30.56 15.72 31.45
CA PHE A 440 -29.26 15.10 31.71
C PHE A 440 -29.24 13.57 31.54
N TRP A 441 -30.41 12.93 31.45
CA TRP A 441 -30.58 11.49 31.16
C TRP A 441 -30.60 11.15 29.67
N GLU A 442 -30.65 12.15 28.77
CA GLU A 442 -30.54 11.95 27.32
C GLU A 442 -29.15 12.38 26.85
N THR A 443 -28.40 11.46 26.23
CA THR A 443 -27.14 11.77 25.56
C THR A 443 -27.41 12.31 24.16
N LYS A 444 -26.66 13.34 23.75
CA LYS A 444 -26.62 13.84 22.37
C LYS A 444 -25.22 13.65 21.84
N GLU A 445 -25.08 12.95 20.71
CA GLU A 445 -23.83 12.93 19.98
C GLU A 445 -23.59 14.30 19.32
N VAL A 446 -22.47 14.92 19.66
CA VAL A 446 -22.00 16.16 19.03
C VAL A 446 -20.76 15.82 18.20
N THR A 447 -20.80 16.15 16.91
CA THR A 447 -19.64 16.02 16.02
C THR A 447 -18.56 17.04 16.43
N LEU A 448 -17.39 16.55 16.79
CA LEU A 448 -16.24 17.38 17.13
C LEU A 448 -15.66 18.03 15.85
N PRO A 449 -14.99 19.19 15.98
CA PRO A 449 -14.27 19.78 14.86
C PRO A 449 -13.25 18.79 14.30
N LEU A 450 -13.11 18.78 12.97
CA LEU A 450 -12.27 17.83 12.24
C LEU A 450 -10.81 17.87 12.67
N VAL A 451 -10.34 19.07 13.02
CA VAL A 451 -8.98 19.35 13.46
C VAL A 451 -9.03 19.97 14.85
N GLU A 452 -8.34 19.35 15.81
CA GLU A 452 -8.23 19.87 17.17
C GLU A 452 -7.34 21.11 17.22
N THR A 453 -7.57 22.00 18.19
CA THR A 453 -6.73 23.19 18.37
C THR A 453 -5.26 22.83 18.58
N LYS A 454 -4.98 21.73 19.29
CA LYS A 454 -3.62 21.21 19.49
C LYS A 454 -2.96 20.80 18.18
N GLU A 455 -3.73 20.22 17.27
CA GLU A 455 -3.28 19.77 15.95
C GLU A 455 -2.94 20.98 15.06
N VAL A 456 -3.75 22.05 15.10
CA VAL A 456 -3.44 23.30 14.39
C VAL A 456 -2.11 23.89 14.88
N VAL A 457 -1.87 23.92 16.20
CA VAL A 457 -0.61 24.41 16.78
C VAL A 457 0.56 23.52 16.38
N ARG A 458 0.40 22.20 16.42
CA ARG A 458 1.40 21.22 15.98
C ARG A 458 1.79 21.44 14.51
N LEU A 459 0.80 21.53 13.62
CA LEU A 459 1.02 21.75 12.19
C LEU A 459 1.67 23.11 11.90
N ALA A 460 1.22 24.18 12.58
CA ALA A 460 1.80 25.51 12.42
C ALA A 460 3.24 25.58 12.92
N ALA A 461 3.57 24.93 14.04
CA ALA A 461 4.93 24.86 14.57
C ALA A 461 5.87 24.02 13.68
N ARG A 462 5.33 22.98 13.04
CA ARG A 462 6.08 22.08 12.15
C ARG A 462 6.32 22.67 10.76
N ALA A 463 5.36 23.43 10.24
CA ALA A 463 5.34 23.92 8.87
C ALA A 463 6.67 24.58 8.40
N PRO A 464 7.31 25.48 9.17
CA PRO A 464 8.57 26.12 8.77
C PRO A 464 9.78 25.18 8.65
N PHE A 465 9.69 23.95 9.16
CA PHE A 465 10.79 22.98 9.12
C PHE A 465 10.59 21.89 8.05
N THR A 466 9.51 21.96 7.26
CA THR A 466 9.17 20.96 6.25
C THR A 466 10.12 20.93 5.05
N TRP A 467 10.82 22.04 4.79
CA TRP A 467 11.87 22.13 3.77
C TRP A 467 13.13 21.33 4.11
N TYR A 468 13.34 20.98 5.39
CA TYR A 468 14.49 20.18 5.84
C TYR A 468 14.07 18.87 6.53
N PRO A 469 13.76 17.81 5.74
CA PRO A 469 13.28 16.53 6.24
C PRO A 469 14.09 15.85 7.35
N PRO A 470 15.44 15.84 7.32
CA PRO A 470 16.23 15.16 8.35
C PRO A 470 16.00 15.69 9.77
N LEU A 471 15.80 17.01 9.92
CA LEU A 471 15.50 17.61 11.22
C LEU A 471 14.14 17.17 11.76
N LEU A 472 13.13 17.10 10.88
CA LEU A 472 11.81 16.61 11.25
C LEU A 472 11.83 15.13 11.63
N ASP A 473 12.62 14.30 10.96
CA ASP A 473 12.77 12.89 11.33
C ASP A 473 13.46 12.73 12.69
N PHE A 474 14.41 13.63 13.01
CA PHE A 474 15.11 13.63 14.30
C PHE A 474 14.22 14.10 15.47
N LEU A 475 13.43 15.16 15.26
CA LEU A 475 12.57 15.74 16.30
C LEU A 475 11.22 15.03 16.44
N GLY A 476 10.63 14.66 15.31
CA GLY A 476 9.29 14.09 15.18
C GLY A 476 9.21 12.57 15.21
N GLY A 477 10.35 11.88 15.09
CA GLY A 477 10.38 10.44 14.97
C GLY A 477 10.19 9.96 13.53
N LYS A 478 10.43 8.66 13.33
CA LYS A 478 10.47 8.02 12.00
C LYS A 478 9.80 6.66 12.04
N LEU A 479 9.03 6.35 11.00
CA LEU A 479 8.54 5.01 10.72
C LEU A 479 9.57 4.26 9.88
N THR A 480 10.00 3.10 10.35
CA THR A 480 10.85 2.18 9.59
C THR A 480 10.03 0.93 9.23
N LEU A 481 9.99 0.65 7.93
CA LEU A 481 9.26 -0.48 7.37
C LEU A 481 10.04 -1.78 7.60
N PRO A 482 9.34 -2.92 7.72
CA PRO A 482 9.98 -4.21 7.89
C PRO A 482 10.74 -4.63 6.62
N GLU A 483 11.84 -5.34 6.81
CA GLU A 483 12.66 -5.89 5.74
C GLU A 483 12.69 -7.43 5.78
N PRO A 484 12.75 -8.13 4.63
CA PRO A 484 12.74 -7.58 3.26
C PRO A 484 11.39 -6.96 2.87
N PHE A 485 11.44 -5.73 2.35
CA PHE A 485 10.23 -4.96 2.11
C PHE A 485 9.49 -5.38 0.82
N GLY A 486 8.20 -5.69 0.96
CA GLY A 486 7.23 -5.80 -0.13
C GLY A 486 5.92 -5.14 0.28
N LEU A 487 5.41 -4.20 -0.51
CA LEU A 487 4.26 -3.37 -0.11
C LEU A 487 3.02 -4.22 0.22
N ARG A 488 2.67 -5.21 -0.63
CA ARG A 488 1.54 -6.08 -0.35
C ARG A 488 1.81 -7.08 0.77
N HIS A 489 3.00 -7.69 0.75
CA HIS A 489 3.41 -8.73 1.69
C HIS A 489 3.39 -8.22 3.14
N THR A 490 3.89 -7.01 3.35
CA THR A 490 4.04 -6.41 4.69
C THR A 490 2.72 -6.05 5.36
N TRP A 491 1.65 -5.88 4.60
CA TRP A 491 0.33 -5.49 5.11
C TRP A 491 -0.75 -6.55 4.81
N ALA A 492 -0.34 -7.77 4.45
CA ALA A 492 -1.26 -8.89 4.24
C ALA A 492 -1.68 -9.51 5.57
N ASP A 493 -2.97 -9.81 5.70
CA ASP A 493 -3.54 -10.58 6.79
C ASP A 493 -3.72 -12.05 6.37
N LYS A 494 -4.13 -12.90 7.31
CA LYS A 494 -4.36 -14.32 7.06
C LYS A 494 -5.55 -14.52 6.09
N PRO A 495 -5.42 -15.40 5.07
CA PRO A 495 -6.44 -15.58 4.03
C PRO A 495 -7.77 -16.19 4.53
N TRP A 496 -7.76 -17.01 5.59
CA TRP A 496 -8.91 -17.84 5.98
C TRP A 496 -9.94 -17.16 6.90
N ARG A 497 -9.99 -15.83 6.96
CA ARG A 497 -11.02 -15.11 7.75
C ARG A 497 -12.41 -15.16 7.11
N HIS A 498 -12.47 -15.24 5.79
CA HIS A 498 -13.72 -15.34 5.04
C HIS A 498 -13.84 -16.74 4.43
N ARG A 499 -14.93 -17.46 4.77
CA ARG A 499 -15.17 -18.82 4.27
C ARG A 499 -15.19 -18.89 2.74
N PHE A 500 -15.80 -17.91 2.07
CA PHE A 500 -15.85 -17.88 0.61
C PHE A 500 -14.46 -17.76 -0.04
N MET A 501 -13.52 -17.04 0.58
CA MET A 501 -12.13 -16.99 0.11
C MET A 501 -11.44 -18.37 0.22
N ALA A 502 -11.80 -19.15 1.24
CA ALA A 502 -11.31 -20.52 1.39
C ALA A 502 -11.87 -21.45 0.31
N ASP A 503 -13.19 -21.39 0.09
CA ASP A 503 -13.87 -22.20 -0.93
C ASP A 503 -13.34 -21.87 -2.34
N ASP A 504 -13.11 -20.60 -2.65
CA ASP A 504 -12.54 -20.19 -3.93
C ASP A 504 -11.10 -20.67 -4.13
N ALA A 505 -10.30 -20.72 -3.07
CA ALA A 505 -8.95 -21.28 -3.11
C ALA A 505 -8.94 -22.78 -3.45
N LEU A 506 -9.85 -23.55 -2.85
CA LEU A 506 -10.01 -24.98 -3.13
C LEU A 506 -10.52 -25.22 -4.56
N ARG A 507 -11.48 -24.42 -5.01
CA ARG A 507 -12.01 -24.47 -6.39
C ARG A 507 -10.92 -24.18 -7.43
N ALA A 508 -10.02 -23.23 -7.16
CA ALA A 508 -8.93 -22.87 -8.05
C ALA A 508 -7.88 -23.98 -8.23
N ALA A 509 -7.64 -24.80 -7.21
CA ALA A 509 -6.62 -25.86 -7.26
C ALA A 509 -7.02 -27.03 -8.16
N THR A 510 -8.30 -27.42 -8.14
CA THR A 510 -8.81 -28.58 -8.89
C THR A 510 -8.51 -28.54 -10.40
N PRO A 511 -8.84 -27.48 -11.16
CA PRO A 511 -8.56 -27.42 -12.59
C PRO A 511 -7.06 -27.39 -12.90
N VAL A 512 -6.24 -26.77 -12.04
CA VAL A 512 -4.78 -26.74 -12.20
C VAL A 512 -4.21 -28.14 -12.06
N LEU A 513 -4.58 -28.87 -11.00
CA LEU A 513 -4.10 -30.24 -10.76
C LEU A 513 -4.51 -31.19 -11.89
N ARG A 514 -5.77 -31.10 -12.35
CA ARG A 514 -6.25 -31.88 -13.51
C ARG A 514 -5.46 -31.57 -14.77
N ALA A 515 -5.19 -30.29 -15.05
CA ALA A 515 -4.42 -29.88 -16.21
C ALA A 515 -2.97 -30.38 -16.14
N VAL A 516 -2.33 -30.29 -14.97
CA VAL A 516 -0.98 -30.80 -14.73
C VAL A 516 -0.92 -32.31 -14.96
N HIS A 517 -1.79 -33.08 -14.30
CA HIS A 517 -1.78 -34.54 -14.43
C HIS A 517 -2.08 -35.00 -15.86
N ALA A 518 -3.09 -34.40 -16.51
CA ALA A 518 -3.43 -34.75 -17.89
C ALA A 518 -2.29 -34.45 -18.86
N ALA A 519 -1.61 -33.31 -18.72
CA ALA A 519 -0.46 -32.96 -19.55
C ALA A 519 0.71 -33.93 -19.34
N THR A 520 0.98 -34.30 -18.09
CA THR A 520 2.03 -35.27 -17.77
C THR A 520 1.73 -36.64 -18.34
N ILE A 521 0.53 -37.18 -18.13
CA ILE A 521 0.14 -38.51 -18.63
C ILE A 521 0.23 -38.55 -20.15
N HIS A 522 -0.27 -37.53 -20.85
CA HIS A 522 -0.19 -37.45 -22.30
C HIS A 522 1.26 -37.44 -22.82
N LEU A 523 2.13 -36.64 -22.20
CA LEU A 523 3.54 -36.62 -22.58
C LEU A 523 4.23 -37.96 -22.31
N LEU A 524 3.91 -38.62 -21.20
CA LEU A 524 4.44 -39.93 -20.86
C LEU A 524 4.00 -40.98 -21.90
N GLU A 525 2.76 -40.94 -22.36
CA GLU A 525 2.26 -41.82 -23.44
C GLU A 525 2.99 -41.59 -24.75
N GLU A 526 3.19 -40.32 -25.14
CA GLU A 526 3.95 -39.95 -26.34
C GLU A 526 5.41 -40.42 -26.28
N LYS A 527 6.00 -40.48 -25.08
CA LYS A 527 7.39 -40.92 -24.85
C LYS A 527 7.53 -42.43 -24.60
N GLY A 528 6.44 -43.19 -24.73
CA GLY A 528 6.46 -44.65 -24.57
C GLY A 528 6.57 -45.12 -23.12
N CYS A 529 6.11 -44.34 -22.15
CA CYS A 529 6.07 -44.73 -20.74
C CYS A 529 4.73 -45.41 -20.37
N ALA A 530 4.76 -46.33 -19.41
CA ALA A 530 3.56 -46.94 -18.84
C ALA A 530 2.84 -45.97 -17.89
N THR A 531 1.58 -45.63 -18.18
CA THR A 531 0.83 -44.60 -17.45
C THR A 531 -0.18 -45.11 -16.43
N GLN A 532 -0.42 -46.43 -16.32
CA GLN A 532 -1.44 -46.99 -15.43
C GLN A 532 -1.27 -46.58 -13.95
N GLN A 533 -0.03 -46.60 -13.43
CA GLN A 533 0.26 -46.22 -12.05
C GLN A 533 0.06 -44.71 -11.83
N PHE A 534 0.53 -43.89 -12.78
CA PHE A 534 0.31 -42.44 -12.78
C PHE A 534 -1.18 -42.07 -12.82
N GLY A 535 -1.98 -42.77 -13.64
CA GLY A 535 -3.44 -42.60 -13.70
C GLY A 535 -4.11 -42.93 -12.37
N THR A 536 -3.78 -44.09 -11.78
CA THR A 536 -4.33 -44.52 -10.49
C THR A 536 -4.03 -43.53 -9.38
N ARG A 537 -2.78 -43.02 -9.29
CA ARG A 537 -2.44 -41.98 -8.30
C ARG A 537 -3.10 -40.63 -8.59
N SER A 538 -3.23 -40.26 -9.86
CA SER A 538 -3.94 -39.03 -10.27
C SER A 538 -5.40 -39.03 -9.79
N ASP A 539 -6.08 -40.17 -9.87
CA ASP A 539 -7.47 -40.32 -9.42
C ASP A 539 -7.57 -40.22 -7.90
N VAL A 540 -6.66 -40.87 -7.17
CA VAL A 540 -6.57 -40.75 -5.70
C VAL A 540 -6.31 -39.30 -5.27
N LEU A 541 -5.35 -38.62 -5.92
CA LEU A 541 -5.05 -37.21 -5.64
C LEU A 541 -6.25 -36.30 -5.94
N SER A 542 -7.00 -36.57 -7.01
CA SER A 542 -8.22 -35.84 -7.35
C SER A 542 -9.29 -35.98 -6.26
N GLY A 543 -9.43 -37.17 -5.66
CA GLY A 543 -10.29 -37.39 -4.48
C GLY A 543 -9.79 -36.62 -3.25
N LEU A 544 -8.49 -36.62 -2.99
CA LEU A 544 -7.90 -35.90 -1.86
C LEU A 544 -8.14 -34.39 -1.93
N VAL A 545 -8.03 -33.78 -3.12
CA VAL A 545 -8.26 -32.34 -3.35
C VAL A 545 -9.67 -31.91 -2.93
N GLN A 546 -10.67 -32.76 -3.17
CA GLN A 546 -12.06 -32.49 -2.81
C GLN A 546 -12.32 -32.53 -1.30
N GLY A 547 -11.46 -33.23 -0.54
CA GLY A 547 -11.55 -33.36 0.91
C GLY A 547 -10.61 -32.45 1.72
N VAL A 548 -9.82 -31.57 1.08
CA VAL A 548 -8.82 -30.76 1.80
C VAL A 548 -9.48 -29.61 2.57
N GLU A 549 -9.40 -29.65 3.89
CA GLU A 549 -9.42 -28.45 4.73
C GLU A 549 -8.07 -27.73 4.60
N PRO A 550 -8.01 -26.39 4.42
CA PRO A 550 -6.75 -25.67 4.28
C PRO A 550 -5.87 -25.88 5.54
N LYS A 551 -4.78 -26.65 5.40
CA LYS A 551 -3.84 -26.97 6.49
C LYS A 551 -2.72 -25.93 6.57
N ARG A 552 -2.05 -25.85 7.73
CA ARG A 552 -0.78 -25.12 7.87
C ARG A 552 0.36 -26.02 7.38
N ALA A 553 0.69 -25.94 6.09
CA ALA A 553 1.66 -26.85 5.49
C ALA A 553 3.12 -26.59 5.90
N ASP A 554 3.44 -25.37 6.33
CA ASP A 554 4.82 -24.94 6.65
C ASP A 554 5.14 -24.93 8.16
N VAL A 555 4.20 -25.33 9.01
CA VAL A 555 4.49 -25.56 10.43
C VAL A 555 4.90 -27.01 10.57
N TYR A 556 6.20 -27.25 10.73
CA TYR A 556 6.66 -28.53 11.26
C TYR A 556 6.24 -28.55 12.73
N ASP A 557 5.18 -29.30 13.05
CA ASP A 557 4.88 -29.64 14.44
C ASP A 557 6.08 -30.45 14.95
N VAL A 558 6.85 -29.87 15.88
CA VAL A 558 7.87 -30.55 16.67
C VAL A 558 7.26 -30.96 18.00
#